data_AF-A0A369QMG4-F1
#
_entry.id   AF-A0A369QMG4-F1
#
_cell.length_a   1.000
_cell.length_b   1.000
_cell.length_c   1.000
_cell.angle_alpha   90.00
_cell.angle_beta   90.00
_cell.angle_gamma   90.00
#
_symmetry.space_group_name_H-M   'P 1'
#
loop_
_entity.id
_entity.type
_entity.pdbx_description
1 polymer ?
#
loop_
_entity_poly.entity_id
_entity_poly.type
_entity_poly.pdbx_seq_one_letter_code
_entity_poly.pdbx_strand_id
1 'polypeptide(L)'
;MYRIQTEYLRNPDLSEQELKMHVQDLGRFTTTDGMIFDLDGNLYLGDYQNYAIVQITPDLEMKTIMKDDRLIWPDSYSLSTDGHLYISCSQINKQPDYNEGKNQRTLPYTIYRMPLP
;
A
#
# COMPACT_ATOMS: atom_id res chain seq x y z
N MET A 1 0.82 10.50 5.70
CA MET A 1 -0.05 10.11 4.57
C MET A 1 -0.92 11.30 4.26
N TYR A 2 -1.15 11.62 2.99
CA TYR A 2 -1.94 12.78 2.61
C TYR A 2 -3.12 12.35 1.73
N ARG A 3 -4.24 13.07 1.81
CA ARG A 3 -5.36 12.91 0.88
C ARG A 3 -5.90 14.26 0.42
N ILE A 4 -6.57 14.24 -0.72
CA ILE A 4 -7.33 15.36 -1.26
C ILE A 4 -8.54 14.79 -2.00
N GLN A 5 -9.71 15.43 -1.87
CA GLN A 5 -10.88 15.01 -2.65
C GLN A 5 -10.63 15.27 -4.13
N THR A 6 -11.01 14.30 -4.96
CA THR A 6 -10.75 14.36 -6.40
C THR A 6 -11.54 15.47 -7.11
N GLU A 7 -12.60 16.01 -6.50
CA GLU A 7 -13.34 17.15 -7.03
C GLU A 7 -12.48 18.42 -7.09
N TYR A 8 -11.62 18.65 -6.09
CA TYR A 8 -10.71 19.79 -6.09
C TYR A 8 -9.63 19.64 -7.16
N LEU A 9 -9.12 18.42 -7.37
CA LEU A 9 -8.15 18.13 -8.44
C LEU A 9 -8.75 18.27 -9.85
N ARG A 10 -10.06 18.12 -9.99
CA ARG A 10 -10.77 18.25 -11.27
C ARG A 10 -11.30 19.66 -11.53
N ASN A 11 -11.20 20.56 -10.56
CA ASN A 11 -11.73 21.91 -10.69
C ASN A 11 -10.65 22.85 -11.28
N PRO A 12 -10.77 23.26 -12.55
CA PRO A 12 -9.79 24.15 -13.19
C PRO A 12 -9.86 25.59 -12.67
N ASP A 13 -10.92 25.96 -11.94
CA ASP A 13 -11.11 27.31 -11.41
C ASP A 13 -10.33 27.56 -10.10
N LEU A 14 -9.82 26.51 -9.46
CA LEU A 14 -9.02 26.63 -8.23
C LEU A 14 -7.58 27.03 -8.57
N SER A 15 -7.08 28.03 -7.86
CA SER A 15 -5.65 28.33 -7.82
C SER A 15 -4.86 27.23 -7.09
N GLU A 16 -3.55 27.16 -7.34
CA GLU A 16 -2.65 26.24 -6.61
C GLU A 16 -2.72 26.43 -5.09
N GLN A 17 -2.89 27.68 -4.64
CA GLN A 17 -2.98 28.00 -3.22
C GLN A 17 -4.28 27.47 -2.61
N GLU A 18 -5.41 27.58 -3.32
CA GLU A 18 -6.68 27.00 -2.90
C GLU A 18 -6.62 25.48 -2.90
N LEU A 19 -6.05 24.87 -3.94
CA LEU A 19 -5.89 23.43 -4.02
C LEU A 19 -5.08 22.88 -2.84
N LYS A 20 -4.00 23.57 -2.45
CA LYS A 20 -3.17 23.20 -1.30
C LYS A 20 -3.94 23.22 0.02
N MET A 21 -4.91 24.14 0.20
CA MET A 21 -5.74 24.18 1.42
C MET A 21 -6.64 22.96 1.57
N HIS A 22 -6.92 22.24 0.49
CA HIS A 22 -7.73 21.01 0.51
C HIS A 22 -6.91 19.74 0.78
N VAL A 23 -5.58 19.82 0.82
CA VAL A 23 -4.71 18.69 1.18
C VAL A 23 -4.79 18.45 2.69
N GLN A 24 -5.14 17.24 3.08
CA GLN A 24 -5.23 16.81 4.47
C GLN A 24 -4.02 15.95 4.83
N ASP A 25 -3.31 16.29 5.91
CA ASP A 25 -2.36 15.39 6.56
C ASP A 25 -3.11 14.44 7.49
N LEU A 26 -3.02 13.15 7.20
CA LEU A 26 -3.66 12.08 7.97
C LEU A 26 -2.73 11.52 9.05
N GLY A 27 -1.52 12.05 9.18
CA GLY A 27 -0.52 11.58 10.14
C GLY A 27 0.35 10.45 9.59
N ARG A 28 0.99 9.73 10.52
CA ARG A 28 1.98 8.69 10.23
C ARG A 28 1.35 7.30 10.32
N PHE A 29 1.55 6.52 9.27
CA PHE A 29 1.20 5.10 9.19
C PHE A 29 2.48 4.29 8.96
N THR A 30 2.33 3.03 8.54
CA THR A 30 3.46 2.20 8.12
C THR A 30 4.10 2.71 6.82
N THR A 31 5.34 2.31 6.60
CA THR A 31 6.02 2.47 5.32
C THR A 31 5.56 1.39 4.35
N THR A 32 5.10 1.80 3.17
CA THR A 32 4.61 0.90 2.12
C THR A 32 5.23 1.25 0.78
N ASP A 33 5.09 0.32 -0.17
CA ASP A 33 5.30 0.57 -1.59
C ASP A 33 3.95 0.93 -2.25
N GLY A 34 3.13 -0.05 -2.63
CA GLY A 34 1.77 0.18 -3.13
C GLY A 34 0.69 0.19 -2.05
N MET A 35 -0.54 0.45 -2.50
CA MET A 35 -1.76 0.43 -1.69
C MET A 35 -2.99 0.26 -2.60
N ILE A 36 -4.11 -0.21 -2.05
CA ILE A 36 -5.38 -0.38 -2.77
C ILE A 36 -6.57 -0.11 -1.84
N PHE A 37 -7.64 0.48 -2.38
CA PHE A 37 -8.92 0.62 -1.67
C PHE A 37 -9.90 -0.48 -2.08
N ASP A 38 -10.69 -0.97 -1.12
CA ASP A 38 -11.92 -1.69 -1.43
C ASP A 38 -13.09 -0.73 -1.71
N LEU A 39 -14.29 -1.28 -1.94
CA LEU A 39 -15.50 -0.51 -2.21
C LEU A 39 -16.10 0.16 -0.97
N ASP A 40 -15.75 -0.31 0.23
CA ASP A 40 -16.20 0.25 1.50
C ASP A 40 -15.28 1.38 2.00
N GLY A 41 -14.19 1.64 1.28
CA GLY A 41 -13.23 2.70 1.57
C GLY A 41 -12.11 2.28 2.53
N ASN A 42 -11.96 0.98 2.81
CA ASN A 42 -10.79 0.49 3.54
C ASN A 42 -9.57 0.50 2.62
N LEU A 43 -8.45 1.02 3.13
CA LEU A 43 -7.16 1.03 2.47
C LEU A 43 -6.33 -0.17 2.93
N TYR A 44 -5.88 -0.97 1.98
CA TYR A 44 -4.94 -2.07 2.20
C TYR A 44 -3.57 -1.70 1.68
N LEU A 45 -2.53 -1.95 2.48
CA LEU A 45 -1.16 -1.67 2.12
C LEU A 45 -0.19 -2.61 2.83
N GLY A 46 1.04 -2.65 2.34
CA GLY A 46 2.11 -3.45 2.90
C GLY A 46 2.86 -2.72 4.00
N ASP A 47 3.19 -3.42 5.08
CA ASP A 47 4.27 -3.04 5.97
C ASP A 47 5.47 -3.92 5.64
N TYR A 48 6.29 -3.45 4.70
CA TYR A 48 7.45 -4.21 4.23
C TYR A 48 8.55 -4.31 5.30
N GLN A 49 8.52 -3.46 6.33
CA GLN A 49 9.47 -3.52 7.43
C GLN A 49 9.13 -4.66 8.39
N ASN A 50 7.86 -5.05 8.48
CA ASN A 50 7.37 -6.05 9.40
C ASN A 50 6.76 -7.30 8.74
N TYR A 51 6.95 -7.48 7.42
CA TYR A 51 6.43 -8.63 6.66
C TYR A 51 4.92 -8.80 6.83
N ALA A 52 4.17 -7.71 6.70
CA ALA A 52 2.76 -7.66 7.05
C ALA A 52 1.89 -6.93 6.02
N ILE A 53 0.58 -7.21 6.06
CA ILE A 53 -0.47 -6.43 5.40
C ILE A 53 -1.28 -5.72 6.48
N VAL A 54 -1.55 -4.45 6.21
CA VAL A 54 -2.28 -3.54 7.10
C VAL A 54 -3.55 -3.07 6.40
N GLN A 55 -4.65 -3.04 7.15
CA GLN A 55 -5.89 -2.37 6.80
C GLN A 55 -5.95 -1.03 7.53
N ILE A 56 -6.35 0.02 6.84
CA ILE A 56 -6.73 1.31 7.42
C ILE A 56 -8.17 1.59 7.03
N THR A 57 -9.03 1.79 8.01
CA THR A 57 -10.46 2.09 7.80
C THR A 57 -10.69 3.57 7.43
N PRO A 58 -11.89 3.96 6.96
CA PRO A 58 -12.20 5.36 6.63
C PRO A 58 -12.05 6.36 7.79
N ASP A 59 -12.20 5.90 9.03
CA ASP A 59 -11.97 6.63 10.28
C ASP A 59 -10.50 6.60 10.76
N LEU A 60 -9.60 6.09 9.91
CA LEU A 60 -8.15 6.06 10.10
C LEU A 60 -7.66 5.08 11.18
N GLU A 61 -8.48 4.10 11.56
CA GLU A 61 -8.01 3.00 12.42
C GLU A 61 -7.12 2.05 11.63
N MET A 62 -5.90 1.82 12.13
CA MET A 62 -4.90 0.98 11.49
C MET A 62 -4.80 -0.38 12.18
N LYS A 63 -4.91 -1.47 11.42
CA LYS A 63 -4.83 -2.84 11.94
C LYS A 63 -3.99 -3.73 11.03
N THR A 64 -3.05 -4.47 11.62
CA THR A 64 -2.38 -5.58 10.92
C THR A 64 -3.36 -6.73 10.74
N ILE A 65 -3.58 -7.14 9.49
CA ILE A 65 -4.53 -8.21 9.12
C ILE A 65 -3.84 -9.49 8.66
N MET A 66 -2.56 -9.42 8.29
CA MET A 66 -1.74 -10.57 7.93
C MET A 66 -0.28 -10.30 8.30
N LYS A 67 0.42 -11.33 8.77
CA LYS A 67 1.87 -11.31 8.96
C LYS A 67 2.43 -12.67 8.57
N ASP A 68 3.42 -12.66 7.69
CA ASP A 68 4.05 -13.86 7.17
C ASP A 68 5.42 -13.51 6.56
N ASP A 69 6.48 -14.24 6.94
CA ASP A 69 7.85 -13.98 6.48
C ASP A 69 8.02 -14.07 4.96
N ARG A 70 7.05 -14.67 4.26
CA ARG A 70 6.99 -14.71 2.80
C ARG A 70 6.62 -13.37 2.17
N LEU A 71 6.05 -12.43 2.92
CA LEU A 71 5.69 -11.07 2.49
C LEU A 71 6.93 -10.18 2.40
N ILE A 72 7.88 -10.56 1.55
CA ILE A 72 9.12 -9.82 1.34
C ILE A 72 8.85 -8.70 0.34
N TRP A 73 8.75 -7.48 0.84
CA TRP A 73 8.43 -6.29 0.05
C TRP A 73 7.12 -6.45 -0.74
N PRO A 74 5.97 -6.52 -0.04
CA PRO A 74 4.66 -6.52 -0.67
C PRO A 74 4.47 -5.20 -1.41
N ASP A 75 4.29 -5.31 -2.72
CA ASP A 75 4.49 -4.21 -3.67
C ASP A 75 3.16 -3.75 -4.24
N SER A 76 2.54 -4.61 -5.05
CA SER A 76 1.32 -4.28 -5.79
C SER A 76 0.18 -5.20 -5.38
N TYR A 77 -1.04 -4.69 -5.53
CA TYR A 77 -2.24 -5.32 -4.99
C TYR A 77 -3.36 -5.37 -6.02
N SER A 78 -4.19 -6.40 -5.95
CA SER A 78 -5.49 -6.41 -6.62
C SER A 78 -6.54 -7.08 -5.74
N LEU A 79 -7.77 -6.57 -5.84
CA LEU A 79 -8.93 -7.14 -5.18
C LEU A 79 -9.76 -7.90 -6.19
N SER A 80 -10.16 -9.11 -5.84
CA SER A 80 -11.11 -9.90 -6.62
C SER A 80 -12.53 -9.72 -6.08
N THR A 81 -13.50 -9.92 -6.98
CA THR A 81 -14.93 -9.87 -6.63
C THR A 81 -15.37 -11.01 -5.72
N ASP A 82 -14.54 -12.04 -5.53
CA ASP A 82 -14.77 -13.15 -4.59
C ASP A 82 -14.15 -12.89 -3.19
N GLY A 83 -13.75 -11.64 -2.90
CA GLY A 83 -13.31 -11.23 -1.56
C GLY A 83 -11.86 -11.60 -1.22
N HIS A 84 -10.98 -11.69 -2.21
CA HIS A 84 -9.55 -11.92 -1.96
C HIS A 84 -8.70 -10.71 -2.32
N LEU A 85 -7.63 -10.52 -1.53
CA LEU A 85 -6.52 -9.64 -1.83
C LEU A 85 -5.37 -10.46 -2.41
N TYR A 86 -4.95 -10.10 -3.63
CA TYR A 86 -3.75 -10.61 -4.28
C TYR A 86 -2.60 -9.65 -4.06
N ILE A 87 -1.41 -10.18 -3.81
CA ILE A 87 -0.23 -9.42 -3.38
C ILE A 87 0.98 -9.91 -4.18
N SER A 88 1.62 -9.01 -4.93
CA SER A 88 2.96 -9.30 -5.46
C SER A 88 4.03 -8.99 -4.42
N CYS A 89 5.07 -9.83 -4.33
CA CYS A 89 6.23 -9.58 -3.46
C CYS A 89 7.49 -9.46 -4.32
N SER A 90 7.97 -8.22 -4.48
CA SER A 90 9.03 -7.88 -5.44
C SER A 90 10.44 -8.07 -4.88
N GLN A 91 10.59 -8.29 -3.57
CA GLN A 91 11.88 -8.49 -2.91
C GLN A 91 12.89 -7.36 -3.21
N ILE A 92 12.44 -6.09 -3.27
CA ILE A 92 13.32 -4.95 -3.64
C ILE A 92 14.50 -4.83 -2.68
N ASN A 93 14.30 -5.04 -1.38
CA ASN A 93 15.37 -5.09 -0.39
C ASN A 93 16.47 -6.12 -0.68
N LYS A 94 16.26 -7.07 -1.60
CA LYS A 94 17.24 -8.09 -2.02
C LYS A 94 17.96 -7.73 -3.33
N GLN A 95 17.72 -6.56 -3.90
CA GLN A 95 18.43 -6.10 -5.10
C GLN A 95 19.90 -5.74 -4.80
N PRO A 96 20.79 -5.79 -5.82
CA PRO A 96 22.20 -5.39 -5.68
C PRO A 96 22.42 -4.05 -4.97
N ASP A 97 21.59 -3.05 -5.28
CA ASP A 97 21.66 -1.69 -4.74
C ASP A 97 21.53 -1.64 -3.21
N TYR A 98 20.91 -2.66 -2.61
CA TYR A 98 20.72 -2.81 -1.17
C TYR A 98 21.58 -3.91 -0.55
N ASN A 99 22.45 -4.57 -1.33
CA ASN A 99 23.17 -5.78 -0.91
C ASN A 99 24.61 -5.86 -1.46
N GLU A 100 25.38 -4.77 -1.37
CA GLU A 100 26.80 -4.73 -1.78
C GLU A 100 27.04 -5.21 -3.22
N GLY A 101 26.11 -4.89 -4.15
CA GLY A 101 26.19 -5.31 -5.54
C GLY A 101 25.78 -6.77 -5.82
N LYS A 102 25.35 -7.52 -4.80
CA LYS A 102 24.91 -8.92 -4.95
C LYS A 102 23.39 -9.02 -5.05
N ASN A 103 22.89 -9.66 -6.10
CA ASN A 103 21.46 -9.95 -6.21
C ASN A 103 21.10 -11.13 -5.31
N GLN A 104 20.30 -10.91 -4.27
CA GLN A 104 19.84 -11.93 -3.33
C GLN A 104 18.40 -12.39 -3.60
N ARG A 105 17.76 -11.92 -4.67
CA ARG A 105 16.37 -12.28 -5.00
C ARG A 105 16.27 -13.76 -5.36
N THR A 106 15.19 -14.40 -4.90
CA THR A 106 14.88 -15.79 -5.23
C THR A 106 13.79 -15.83 -6.30
N LEU A 107 14.02 -16.58 -7.37
CA LEU A 107 13.05 -16.81 -8.45
C LEU A 107 12.38 -18.19 -8.28
N PRO A 108 11.14 -18.36 -8.77
CA PRO A 108 10.28 -17.33 -9.35
C PRO A 108 9.76 -16.34 -8.30
N TYR A 109 9.40 -15.13 -8.72
CA TYR A 109 8.62 -14.23 -7.86
C TYR A 109 7.25 -14.85 -7.56
N THR A 110 6.73 -14.56 -6.38
CA THR A 110 5.46 -15.13 -5.93
C THR A 110 4.39 -14.06 -5.82
N ILE A 111 3.20 -14.41 -6.28
CA ILE A 111 1.96 -13.70 -5.96
C ILE A 111 1.24 -14.52 -4.90
N TYR A 112 0.91 -13.89 -3.78
CA TYR A 112 0.10 -14.49 -2.74
C TYR A 112 -1.34 -14.04 -2.87
N ARG A 113 -2.26 -14.81 -2.28
CA ARG A 113 -3.62 -14.36 -2.05
C ARG A 113 -4.01 -14.62 -0.60
N MET A 114 -4.85 -13.76 -0.06
CA MET A 114 -5.51 -13.96 1.23
C MET A 114 -6.97 -13.55 1.14
N PRO A 115 -7.87 -14.18 1.92
CA PRO A 115 -9.23 -13.68 2.06
C PRO A 115 -9.20 -12.32 2.77
N LEU A 116 -10.09 -11.41 2.37
CA LEU A 116 -10.35 -10.19 3.14
C LEU A 116 -11.19 -10.53 4.39
N PRO A 117 -11.08 -9.70 5.46
CA PRO A 117 -11.85 -9.85 6.70
C PRO A 117 -13.36 -9.83 6.49
#